data_AF-A0A2V6Q9I3-F1
#
_entry.id   AF-A0A2V6Q9I3-F1
#
_cell.length_a   1.000
_cell.length_b   1.000
_cell.length_c   1.000
_cell.angle_alpha   90.00
_cell.angle_beta   90.00
_cell.angle_gamma   90.00
#
_symmetry.space_group_name_H-M   'P 1'
#
loop_
_entity.id
_entity.type
_entity.pdbx_description
1 polymer ?
#
loop_
_entity_poly.entity_id
_entity_poly.type
_entity_poly.pdbx_seq_one_letter_code
_entity_poly.pdbx_strand_id
1 'polypeptide(L)'
;MALEKLRMRKSVAIRTVIGVLGIATLVVVGGLANADITPPPPSLTGCDFLTGGGFIFPDGSKGTFAVGGGCRHGSGIAGVPYWGHLEYHDHGLDLNVHWNDITAYFPEGPTGTDPQTGQPTGTRWVCGTARTDLFGNVDFAVRVTDAGEPGSSDEFDIQLTQNGVIVYSTFPGAPHTLGGGTGGGGNIQLHKPNNSTTGVFGGSCPAFPG
;
A
#
# COMPACT_ATOMS: atom_id res chain seq x y z
N MET A 1 -11.47 -58.44 -60.93
CA MET A 1 -10.52 -58.50 -62.06
C MET A 1 -10.10 -57.06 -62.34
N ALA A 2 -9.11 -56.56 -61.59
CA ALA A 2 -7.70 -56.47 -62.01
C ALA A 2 -7.41 -55.23 -62.88
N LEU A 3 -7.00 -54.14 -62.21
CA LEU A 3 -5.84 -53.27 -62.46
C LEU A 3 -5.34 -53.02 -63.90
N GLU A 4 -5.38 -51.77 -64.36
CA GLU A 4 -4.39 -51.16 -65.28
C GLU A 4 -4.12 -49.72 -64.83
N LYS A 5 -3.00 -49.42 -64.16
CA LYS A 5 -1.66 -49.07 -64.67
C LYS A 5 -1.61 -47.81 -65.57
N LEU A 6 -1.17 -46.72 -64.91
CA LEU A 6 -0.01 -45.87 -65.22
C LEU A 6 0.20 -45.46 -66.69
N ARG A 7 0.40 -44.16 -66.95
CA ARG A 7 1.68 -43.63 -67.48
C ARG A 7 1.68 -42.11 -67.62
N MET A 8 2.41 -41.47 -66.72
CA MET A 8 2.90 -40.11 -66.88
C MET A 8 4.03 -40.11 -67.93
N ARG A 9 3.98 -39.24 -68.94
CA ARG A 9 5.12 -38.92 -69.82
C ARG A 9 5.54 -37.48 -69.62
N LYS A 10 6.84 -37.30 -69.38
CA LYS A 10 7.54 -36.04 -69.15
C LYS A 10 7.62 -35.19 -70.43
N SER A 11 7.28 -33.90 -70.25
CA SER A 11 8.05 -32.68 -70.56
C SER A 11 8.78 -32.54 -71.91
N VAL A 12 8.55 -31.42 -72.63
CA VAL A 12 9.54 -30.46 -73.22
C VAL A 12 8.70 -29.23 -73.68
N ALA A 13 8.67 -28.11 -72.93
CA ALA A 13 9.53 -26.91 -72.97
C ALA A 13 9.28 -25.95 -74.15
N ILE A 14 9.02 -24.67 -73.86
CA ILE A 14 9.68 -23.50 -74.49
C ILE A 14 9.41 -22.24 -73.66
N ARG A 15 10.48 -21.46 -73.54
CA ARG A 15 10.71 -20.29 -72.69
C ARG A 15 10.09 -19.02 -73.30
N THR A 16 9.60 -18.10 -72.48
CA THR A 16 9.75 -16.67 -72.74
C THR A 16 9.81 -15.89 -71.41
N VAL A 17 10.76 -14.97 -71.35
CA VAL A 17 11.17 -14.12 -70.21
C VAL A 17 10.33 -12.83 -70.16
N ILE A 18 10.49 -12.06 -69.07
CA ILE A 18 10.07 -10.67 -68.78
C ILE A 18 8.94 -10.65 -67.74
N GLY A 19 8.98 -9.94 -66.61
CA GLY A 19 9.89 -8.93 -66.08
C GLY A 19 9.33 -8.53 -64.70
N VAL A 20 10.20 -7.97 -63.85
CA VAL A 20 9.93 -7.63 -62.45
C VAL A 20 8.76 -6.64 -62.30
N LEU A 21 7.84 -6.93 -61.39
CA LEU A 21 7.00 -5.94 -60.70
C LEU A 21 6.72 -6.47 -59.29
N GLY A 22 7.51 -5.97 -58.34
CA GLY A 22 7.29 -6.21 -56.93
C GLY A 22 6.14 -5.36 -56.43
N ILE A 23 5.18 -5.99 -55.76
CA ILE A 23 4.31 -5.35 -54.78
C ILE A 23 4.23 -6.33 -53.60
N ALA A 24 4.98 -6.05 -52.53
CA ALA A 24 4.82 -6.75 -51.27
C ALA A 24 3.51 -6.27 -50.64
N THR A 25 2.43 -7.02 -50.81
CA THR A 25 1.21 -6.81 -50.03
C THR A 25 1.47 -7.23 -48.59
N LEU A 26 1.60 -6.22 -47.71
CA LEU A 26 1.56 -6.36 -46.26
C LEU A 26 0.14 -6.77 -45.86
N VAL A 27 -0.08 -8.05 -45.57
CA VAL A 27 -1.31 -8.49 -44.89
C VAL A 27 -1.13 -8.17 -43.41
N VAL A 28 -1.64 -7.01 -43.01
CA VAL A 28 -1.84 -6.69 -41.59
C VAL A 28 -2.92 -7.64 -41.08
N VAL A 29 -2.52 -8.62 -40.27
CA VAL A 29 -3.46 -9.43 -39.50
C VAL A 29 -4.04 -8.49 -38.44
N GLY A 30 -5.17 -7.85 -38.76
CA GLY A 30 -5.93 -7.04 -37.82
C GLY A 30 -6.47 -7.94 -36.73
N GLY A 31 -5.74 -8.06 -35.62
CA GLY A 31 -6.31 -8.53 -34.36
C GLY A 31 -7.39 -7.56 -33.95
N LEU A 32 -8.59 -8.07 -33.63
CA LEU A 32 -9.62 -7.27 -33.00
C LEU A 32 -9.07 -6.78 -31.65
N ALA A 33 -8.74 -5.50 -31.57
CA ALA A 33 -8.56 -4.83 -30.30
C ALA A 33 -9.95 -4.75 -29.65
N ASN A 34 -10.29 -5.76 -28.85
CA ASN A 34 -11.39 -5.64 -27.92
C ASN A 34 -10.95 -4.61 -26.88
N ALA A 35 -11.41 -3.36 -27.04
CA ALA A 35 -11.46 -2.44 -25.92
C ALA A 35 -12.45 -3.06 -24.94
N ASP A 36 -11.93 -3.73 -23.91
CA ASP A 36 -12.72 -4.22 -22.80
C ASP A 36 -13.32 -2.98 -22.11
N ILE A 37 -14.54 -2.63 -22.49
CA ILE A 37 -15.35 -1.60 -21.83
C ILE A 37 -15.95 -2.24 -20.58
N THR A 38 -15.10 -2.79 -19.72
CA THR A 38 -15.51 -3.04 -18.35
C THR A 38 -15.83 -1.67 -17.77
N PRO A 39 -17.05 -1.44 -17.25
CA PRO A 39 -17.30 -0.22 -16.50
C PRO A 39 -16.21 -0.11 -15.44
N PRO A 40 -15.66 1.10 -15.19
CA PRO A 40 -14.69 1.27 -14.12
C PRO A 40 -15.27 0.63 -12.86
N PRO A 41 -14.46 -0.13 -12.10
CA PRO A 41 -14.93 -0.72 -10.85
C PRO A 41 -15.71 0.34 -10.07
N PRO A 42 -16.83 -0.02 -9.42
CA PRO A 42 -17.58 0.92 -8.60
C PRO A 42 -16.60 1.72 -7.77
N SER A 43 -16.70 3.05 -7.76
CA SER A 43 -15.88 3.85 -6.84
C SER A 43 -16.21 3.34 -5.45
N LEU A 44 -15.30 2.59 -4.85
CA LEU A 44 -15.47 2.12 -3.49
C LEU A 44 -15.32 3.33 -2.60
N THR A 45 -16.45 4.00 -2.33
CA THR A 45 -16.62 4.95 -1.24
C THR A 45 -16.58 4.15 0.06
N GLY A 46 -15.37 3.72 0.40
CA GLY A 46 -15.03 3.12 1.68
C GLY A 46 -13.86 3.88 2.27
N CYS A 47 -13.64 3.68 3.56
CA CYS A 47 -12.38 3.99 4.21
C CYS A 47 -11.22 3.19 3.57
N ASP A 48 -9.99 3.61 3.83
CA ASP A 48 -8.78 2.95 3.35
C ASP A 48 -8.12 2.11 4.45
N PHE A 49 -6.91 1.61 4.13
CA PHE A 49 -6.01 1.01 5.10
C PHE A 49 -4.58 1.36 4.74
N LEU A 50 -3.71 1.34 5.74
CA LEU A 50 -2.27 1.48 5.58
C LEU A 50 -1.55 0.29 6.19
N THR A 51 -0.35 0.06 5.68
CA THR A 51 0.63 -0.87 6.24
C THR A 51 1.98 -0.21 6.18
N GLY A 52 2.84 -0.46 7.15
CA GLY A 52 4.21 -0.01 7.08
C GLY A 52 5.08 -0.66 8.12
N GLY A 53 6.37 -0.42 7.98
CA GLY A 53 7.36 -0.91 8.92
C GLY A 53 8.70 -0.29 8.64
N GLY A 54 9.54 -0.26 9.65
CA GLY A 54 10.81 0.44 9.54
C GLY A 54 11.45 0.73 10.89
N PHE A 55 12.24 1.80 10.88
CA PHE A 55 12.84 2.36 12.07
C PHE A 55 13.03 3.87 11.93
N ILE A 56 13.05 4.52 13.09
CA ILE A 56 13.36 5.94 13.30
C ILE A 56 14.47 6.06 14.37
N PHE A 57 14.94 7.28 14.63
CA PHE A 57 15.86 7.58 15.73
C PHE A 57 15.28 8.68 16.65
N PRO A 58 14.41 8.33 17.62
CA PRO A 58 13.71 9.31 18.46
C PRO A 58 14.65 10.19 19.31
N ASP A 59 15.67 9.58 19.90
CA ASP A 59 16.62 10.23 20.82
C ASP A 59 18.08 9.88 20.50
N GLY A 60 18.35 9.50 19.25
CA GLY A 60 19.64 8.98 18.79
C GLY A 60 19.78 7.45 18.92
N SER A 61 18.90 6.79 19.69
CA SER A 61 18.77 5.33 19.68
C SER A 61 17.77 4.89 18.61
N LYS A 62 17.91 3.66 18.12
CA LYS A 62 16.99 3.13 17.10
C LYS A 62 15.64 2.79 17.73
N GLY A 63 14.55 3.22 17.10
CA GLY A 63 13.20 2.74 17.38
C GLY A 63 12.67 1.97 16.17
N THR A 64 12.42 0.67 16.27
CA THR A 64 11.85 -0.15 15.17
C THR A 64 10.34 -0.26 15.30
N PHE A 65 9.64 -0.39 14.18
CA PHE A 65 8.19 -0.48 14.18
C PHE A 65 7.62 -1.35 13.06
N ALA A 66 6.44 -1.89 13.30
CA ALA A 66 5.52 -2.42 12.31
C ALA A 66 4.12 -1.91 12.63
N VAL A 67 3.43 -1.35 11.64
CA VAL A 67 2.13 -0.71 11.83
C VAL A 67 1.17 -1.09 10.72
N GLY A 68 -0.07 -1.38 11.11
CA GLY A 68 -1.20 -1.46 10.21
C GLY A 68 -2.40 -0.77 10.83
N GLY A 69 -3.21 -0.13 10.00
CA GLY A 69 -4.44 0.52 10.44
C GLY A 69 -5.40 0.66 9.28
N GLY A 70 -6.68 0.39 9.52
CA GLY A 70 -7.65 0.47 8.45
C GLY A 70 -9.06 0.14 8.89
N CYS A 71 -9.99 0.41 8.00
CA CYS A 71 -11.35 -0.08 8.17
C CYS A 71 -11.46 -1.54 7.73
N ARG A 72 -12.35 -2.27 8.40
CA ARG A 72 -12.74 -3.64 8.10
C ARG A 72 -14.26 -3.78 8.16
N HIS A 73 -14.87 -4.22 7.06
CA HIS A 73 -16.29 -4.61 6.98
C HIS A 73 -17.24 -3.83 7.90
N GLY A 74 -17.34 -2.52 7.69
CA GLY A 74 -18.22 -1.65 8.49
C GLY A 74 -17.59 -1.08 9.76
N SER A 75 -16.27 -1.10 9.95
CA SER A 75 -15.61 -0.38 11.06
C SER A 75 -16.13 1.04 11.21
N GLY A 76 -16.28 1.50 12.45
CA GLY A 76 -16.88 2.80 12.76
C GLY A 76 -18.40 2.85 12.62
N ILE A 77 -19.04 1.80 12.11
CA ILE A 77 -20.50 1.60 12.07
C ILE A 77 -20.86 0.45 13.00
N ALA A 78 -21.95 0.61 13.77
CA ALA A 78 -22.50 -0.46 14.61
C ALA A 78 -21.49 -1.13 15.57
N GLY A 79 -20.44 -0.39 15.98
CA GLY A 79 -19.43 -0.90 16.93
C GLY A 79 -18.47 -1.94 16.35
N VAL A 80 -18.39 -2.10 15.03
CA VAL A 80 -17.41 -3.00 14.41
C VAL A 80 -15.98 -2.43 14.65
N PRO A 81 -15.05 -3.22 15.21
CA PRO A 81 -13.67 -2.76 15.46
C PRO A 81 -12.93 -2.38 14.18
N TYR A 82 -11.92 -1.51 14.32
CA TYR A 82 -10.96 -1.25 13.25
C TYR A 82 -9.99 -2.43 13.11
N TRP A 83 -9.34 -2.53 11.95
CA TRP A 83 -8.27 -3.50 11.70
C TRP A 83 -6.91 -2.83 11.84
N GLY A 84 -5.92 -3.60 12.28
CA GLY A 84 -4.55 -3.14 12.32
C GLY A 84 -3.70 -3.90 13.32
N HIS A 85 -2.50 -3.39 13.53
CA HIS A 85 -1.55 -3.84 14.54
C HIS A 85 -0.53 -2.74 14.81
N LEU A 86 0.15 -2.84 15.94
CA LEU A 86 1.35 -2.07 16.25
C LEU A 86 2.34 -2.94 17.01
N GLU A 87 3.56 -3.02 16.48
CA GLU A 87 4.75 -3.40 17.23
C GLU A 87 5.71 -2.21 17.22
N TYR A 88 6.29 -1.87 18.37
CA TYR A 88 7.33 -0.86 18.47
C TYR A 88 8.38 -1.27 19.50
N HIS A 89 9.67 -1.08 19.18
CA HIS A 89 10.78 -1.31 20.09
C HIS A 89 11.74 -0.12 20.05
N ASP A 90 11.78 0.66 21.13
CA ASP A 90 12.82 1.65 21.38
C ASP A 90 14.03 0.96 22.04
N HIS A 91 15.13 0.88 21.31
CA HIS A 91 16.35 0.20 21.77
C HIS A 91 17.15 1.01 22.80
N GLY A 92 16.91 2.32 22.94
CA GLY A 92 17.59 3.16 23.92
C GLY A 92 17.02 2.98 25.33
N LEU A 93 15.69 2.86 25.40
CA LEU A 93 14.96 2.59 26.64
C LEU A 93 14.73 1.11 26.91
N ASP A 94 15.01 0.25 25.92
CA ASP A 94 14.56 -1.14 25.86
C ASP A 94 13.05 -1.27 26.11
N LEU A 95 12.27 -0.37 25.51
CA LEU A 95 10.82 -0.31 25.61
C LEU A 95 10.20 -1.10 24.45
N ASN A 96 9.48 -2.17 24.76
CA ASN A 96 8.67 -2.93 23.81
C ASN A 96 7.20 -2.55 23.95
N VAL A 97 6.53 -2.32 22.82
CA VAL A 97 5.10 -2.00 22.74
C VAL A 97 4.43 -3.00 21.81
N HIS A 98 3.45 -3.70 22.34
CA HIS A 98 2.64 -4.67 21.61
C HIS A 98 1.17 -4.27 21.71
N TRP A 99 0.52 -4.05 20.57
CA TRP A 99 -0.90 -3.71 20.52
C TRP A 99 -1.79 -4.80 21.15
N ASN A 100 -2.93 -4.39 21.68
CA ASN A 100 -4.02 -5.29 22.06
C ASN A 100 -5.23 -5.09 21.13
N ASP A 101 -5.62 -3.83 20.90
CA ASP A 101 -6.79 -3.46 20.10
C ASP A 101 -6.55 -2.17 19.32
N ILE A 102 -7.19 -2.04 18.15
CA ILE A 102 -7.25 -0.78 17.38
C ILE A 102 -8.58 -0.10 17.64
N THR A 103 -8.54 1.11 18.21
CA THR A 103 -9.70 1.87 18.67
C THR A 103 -10.07 3.03 17.75
N ALA A 104 -9.14 3.48 16.90
CA ALA A 104 -9.40 4.53 15.93
C ALA A 104 -8.53 4.42 14.68
N TYR A 105 -9.10 4.89 13.57
CA TYR A 105 -8.41 5.10 12.30
C TYR A 105 -9.01 6.30 11.58
N PHE A 106 -8.22 7.33 11.30
CA PHE A 106 -8.72 8.54 10.62
C PHE A 106 -7.62 9.34 9.91
N PRO A 107 -7.97 10.09 8.84
CA PRO A 107 -7.03 10.90 8.10
C PRO A 107 -6.64 12.18 8.84
N GLU A 108 -5.44 12.65 8.55
CA GLU A 108 -4.97 14.00 8.87
C GLU A 108 -4.53 14.70 7.57
N GLY A 109 -4.89 15.97 7.44
CA GLY A 109 -4.36 16.83 6.39
C GLY A 109 -4.79 16.43 4.97
N PRO A 110 -4.05 16.90 3.95
CA PRO A 110 -4.36 16.62 2.55
C PRO A 110 -4.00 15.19 2.17
N THR A 111 -4.70 14.68 1.16
CA THR A 111 -4.38 13.40 0.50
C THR A 111 -3.95 13.65 -0.94
N GLY A 112 -3.13 12.75 -1.47
CA GLY A 112 -2.63 12.82 -2.85
C GLY A 112 -2.68 11.48 -3.56
N THR A 113 -1.95 11.41 -4.67
CA THR A 113 -1.70 10.17 -5.42
C THR A 113 -0.25 10.17 -5.85
N ASP A 114 0.46 9.10 -5.53
CA ASP A 114 1.83 8.91 -5.99
C ASP A 114 1.84 8.80 -7.52
N PRO A 115 2.57 9.67 -8.24
CA PRO A 115 2.66 9.61 -9.69
C PRO A 115 3.36 8.34 -10.22
N GLN A 116 4.16 7.66 -9.40
CA GLN A 116 4.89 6.45 -9.82
C GLN A 116 4.00 5.20 -9.73
N THR A 117 3.35 4.99 -8.60
CA THR A 117 2.54 3.77 -8.36
C THR A 117 1.05 3.97 -8.60
N GLY A 118 0.56 5.21 -8.61
CA GLY A 118 -0.85 5.55 -8.62
C GLY A 118 -1.56 5.18 -7.31
N GLN A 119 -0.84 4.88 -6.24
CA GLN A 119 -1.39 4.67 -4.90
C GLN A 119 -1.76 6.00 -4.24
N PRO A 120 -2.75 6.03 -3.34
CA PRO A 120 -3.04 7.21 -2.55
C PRO A 120 -1.85 7.55 -1.65
N THR A 121 -1.66 8.84 -1.36
CA THR A 121 -0.70 9.33 -0.35
C THR A 121 -1.43 10.14 0.71
N GLY A 122 -0.81 10.31 1.87
CA GLY A 122 -1.33 11.14 2.96
C GLY A 122 -1.10 10.55 4.35
N THR A 123 -1.66 11.24 5.35
CA THR A 123 -1.41 10.94 6.76
C THR A 123 -2.60 10.26 7.41
N ARG A 124 -2.32 9.29 8.28
CA ARG A 124 -3.33 8.58 9.06
C ARG A 124 -2.90 8.46 10.50
N TRP A 125 -3.89 8.58 11.38
CA TRP A 125 -3.79 8.23 12.78
C TRP A 125 -4.27 6.79 12.96
N VAL A 126 -3.46 5.97 13.64
CA VAL A 126 -3.87 4.66 14.14
C VAL A 126 -3.77 4.72 15.66
N CYS A 127 -4.88 4.47 16.35
CA CYS A 127 -4.89 4.51 17.81
C CYS A 127 -5.42 3.21 18.37
N GLY A 128 -5.06 2.93 19.61
CA GLY A 128 -5.43 1.68 20.25
C GLY A 128 -4.97 1.57 21.68
N THR A 129 -5.05 0.36 22.19
CA THR A 129 -4.46 -0.01 23.48
C THR A 129 -3.27 -0.94 23.25
N ALA A 130 -2.28 -0.89 24.12
CA ALA A 130 -1.09 -1.72 24.04
C ALA A 130 -0.63 -2.16 25.44
N ARG A 131 0.18 -3.19 25.46
CA ARG A 131 0.99 -3.59 26.62
C ARG A 131 2.44 -3.23 26.36
N THR A 132 3.12 -2.82 27.41
CA THR A 132 4.55 -2.51 27.40
C THR A 132 5.27 -3.21 28.54
N ASP A 133 6.57 -3.43 28.38
CA ASP A 133 7.45 -3.95 29.43
C ASP A 133 7.86 -2.87 30.44
N LEU A 134 7.83 -1.58 30.08
CA LEU A 134 8.24 -0.48 30.95
C LEU A 134 7.07 0.19 31.69
N PHE A 135 5.93 0.37 31.04
CA PHE A 135 4.79 1.13 31.58
C PHE A 135 3.57 0.26 31.88
N GLY A 136 3.57 -1.03 31.51
CA GLY A 136 2.37 -1.87 31.57
C GLY A 136 1.36 -1.53 30.48
N ASN A 137 0.07 -1.55 30.81
CA ASN A 137 -0.98 -1.22 29.84
C ASN A 137 -1.06 0.29 29.59
N VAL A 138 -1.16 0.67 28.32
CA VAL A 138 -1.19 2.04 27.83
C VAL A 138 -2.20 2.19 26.70
N ASP A 139 -2.65 3.43 26.46
CA ASP A 139 -3.24 3.83 25.19
C ASP A 139 -2.12 4.33 24.27
N PHE A 140 -2.22 4.05 22.96
CA PHE A 140 -1.27 4.54 21.97
C PHE A 140 -1.96 5.34 20.87
N ALA A 141 -1.20 6.28 20.30
CA ALA A 141 -1.52 6.96 19.06
C ALA A 141 -0.26 6.97 18.20
N VAL A 142 -0.37 6.48 16.96
CA VAL A 142 0.69 6.61 15.96
C VAL A 142 0.21 7.48 14.81
N ARG A 143 1.06 8.41 14.40
CA ARG A 143 0.89 9.23 13.19
C ARG A 143 1.78 8.65 12.12
N VAL A 144 1.19 8.31 10.99
CA VAL A 144 1.90 7.63 9.90
C VAL A 144 1.59 8.35 8.58
N THR A 145 2.62 8.76 7.87
CA THR A 145 2.50 9.48 6.59
C THR A 145 3.09 8.63 5.48
N ASP A 146 2.31 8.38 4.43
CA ASP A 146 2.80 7.91 3.13
C ASP A 146 3.01 9.14 2.23
N ALA A 147 4.25 9.41 1.85
CA ALA A 147 4.65 10.52 0.99
C ALA A 147 4.89 10.10 -0.47
N GLY A 148 4.58 8.84 -0.81
CA GLY A 148 4.81 8.22 -2.10
C GLY A 148 6.20 7.59 -2.23
N GLU A 149 6.39 6.86 -3.32
CA GLU A 149 7.63 6.10 -3.53
C GLU A 149 8.85 7.00 -3.79
N PRO A 150 10.03 6.68 -3.19
CA PRO A 150 10.44 5.37 -2.67
C PRO A 150 10.27 5.16 -1.14
N GLY A 151 9.39 5.93 -0.48
CA GLY A 151 9.10 5.81 0.96
C GLY A 151 10.11 6.50 1.89
N SER A 152 11.16 7.12 1.35
CA SER A 152 12.17 7.81 2.16
C SER A 152 11.68 9.11 2.83
N SER A 153 10.57 9.65 2.34
CA SER A 153 9.91 10.83 2.92
C SER A 153 8.69 10.47 3.76
N ASP A 154 8.42 9.18 3.93
CA ASP A 154 7.37 8.71 4.82
C ASP A 154 7.72 9.04 6.26
N GLU A 155 6.72 9.11 7.12
CA GLU A 155 6.89 9.52 8.51
C GLU A 155 6.22 8.54 9.47
N PHE A 156 6.81 8.41 10.66
CA PHE A 156 6.25 7.64 11.77
C PHE A 156 6.54 8.33 13.09
N ASP A 157 5.51 8.57 13.88
CA ASP A 157 5.62 9.04 15.26
C ASP A 157 4.65 8.29 16.17
N ILE A 158 5.01 8.13 17.44
CA ILE A 158 4.23 7.41 18.45
C ILE A 158 4.12 8.20 19.76
N GLN A 159 2.96 8.13 20.39
CA GLN A 159 2.70 8.58 21.75
C GLN A 159 2.02 7.49 22.55
N LEU A 160 2.48 7.30 23.79
CA LEU A 160 1.88 6.40 24.77
C LEU A 160 1.37 7.21 25.95
N THR A 161 0.16 6.89 26.39
CA THR A 161 -0.43 7.47 27.59
C THR A 161 -0.90 6.40 28.56
N GLN A 162 -0.76 6.67 29.85
CA GLN A 162 -1.32 5.85 30.92
C GLN A 162 -2.22 6.72 31.78
N ASN A 163 -3.51 6.37 31.88
CA ASN A 163 -4.51 7.15 32.61
C ASN A 163 -4.57 8.62 32.17
N GLY A 164 -4.42 8.87 30.86
CA GLY A 164 -4.42 10.22 30.28
C GLY A 164 -3.13 11.03 30.48
N VAL A 165 -2.08 10.43 31.07
CA VAL A 165 -0.76 11.06 31.22
C VAL A 165 0.19 10.52 30.17
N ILE A 166 0.90 11.39 29.46
CA ILE A 166 1.95 10.99 28.50
C ILE A 166 3.11 10.35 29.28
N VAL A 167 3.42 9.10 28.92
CA VAL A 167 4.54 8.34 29.51
C VAL A 167 5.70 8.15 28.54
N TYR A 168 5.43 8.26 27.23
CA TYR A 168 6.43 8.21 26.17
C TYR A 168 5.89 8.93 24.93
N SER A 169 6.75 9.66 24.20
CA SER A 169 6.35 10.35 22.97
C SER A 169 7.55 10.67 22.08
N THR A 170 7.41 10.41 20.78
CA THR A 170 8.37 10.85 19.75
C THR A 170 7.94 12.13 19.04
N PHE A 171 6.76 12.67 19.37
CA PHE A 171 6.24 13.91 18.78
C PHE A 171 7.03 15.20 19.09
N PRO A 172 7.85 15.32 20.15
CA PRO A 172 8.66 16.51 20.35
C PRO A 172 9.65 16.73 19.20
N GLY A 173 9.43 17.76 18.39
CA GLY A 173 10.32 18.14 17.28
C GLY A 173 9.61 18.12 15.93
N ALA A 174 10.38 17.90 14.86
CA ALA A 174 9.84 17.63 13.54
C ALA A 174 9.48 16.13 13.42
N PRO A 175 8.50 15.77 12.58
CA PRO A 175 8.18 14.37 12.31
C PRO A 175 9.40 13.54 11.91
N HIS A 176 9.46 12.29 12.39
CA HIS A 176 10.55 11.41 12.04
C HIS A 176 10.34 10.80 10.66
N THR A 177 11.24 11.10 9.73
CA THR A 177 11.22 10.55 8.37
C THR A 177 11.87 9.16 8.31
N LEU A 178 11.40 8.31 7.40
CA LEU A 178 11.97 6.97 7.15
C LEU A 178 13.21 7.02 6.24
N GLY A 179 13.72 8.21 5.94
CA GLY A 179 14.94 8.42 5.18
C GLY A 179 15.50 9.84 5.30
N GLY A 180 16.75 10.01 4.86
CA GLY A 180 17.47 11.29 4.86
C GLY A 180 18.07 11.72 6.21
N GLY A 181 19.05 12.64 6.18
CA GLY A 181 19.56 13.38 7.35
C GLY A 181 19.91 12.55 8.60
N THR A 182 19.18 12.80 9.69
CA THR A 182 19.29 12.09 10.99
C THR A 182 18.78 10.65 10.96
N GLY A 183 18.19 10.23 9.83
CA GLY A 183 18.03 8.83 9.47
C GLY A 183 16.71 8.19 9.89
N GLY A 184 16.49 7.04 9.27
CA GLY A 184 15.38 6.11 9.40
C GLY A 184 15.52 5.08 8.29
N GLY A 185 14.59 4.15 8.21
CA GLY A 185 14.51 3.23 7.08
C GLY A 185 13.21 2.46 7.12
N GLY A 186 12.60 2.21 5.98
CA GLY A 186 11.30 1.55 5.92
C GLY A 186 10.47 2.05 4.76
N ASN A 187 9.19 1.70 4.80
CA ASN A 187 8.18 2.18 3.86
C ASN A 187 6.80 2.15 4.53
N ILE A 188 6.00 3.16 4.26
CA ILE A 188 4.57 3.23 4.57
C ILE A 188 3.83 3.15 3.24
N GLN A 189 2.78 2.35 3.22
CA GLN A 189 1.94 2.18 2.04
C GLN A 189 0.50 2.40 2.42
N LEU A 190 -0.09 3.43 1.86
CA LEU A 190 -1.51 3.69 1.90
C LEU A 190 -2.17 3.02 0.69
N HIS A 191 -3.24 2.29 0.96
CA HIS A 191 -3.89 1.46 -0.05
C HIS A 191 -5.26 2.01 -0.39
N LYS A 192 -5.66 1.85 -1.65
CA LYS A 192 -7.00 2.21 -2.10
C LYS A 192 -8.08 1.44 -1.32
N PRO A 193 -9.24 2.05 -1.09
CA PRO A 193 -10.40 1.33 -0.58
C PRO A 193 -10.71 0.09 -1.42
N ASN A 194 -11.08 -1.00 -0.75
CA ASN A 194 -11.49 -2.25 -1.38
C ASN A 194 -12.72 -2.84 -0.67
N ASN A 195 -13.25 -3.98 -1.16
CA ASN A 195 -14.46 -4.59 -0.59
C ASN A 195 -14.33 -5.00 0.89
N SER A 196 -13.10 -5.11 1.40
CA SER A 196 -12.85 -5.40 2.81
C SER A 196 -12.86 -4.14 3.69
N THR A 197 -12.79 -2.93 3.11
CA THR A 197 -12.62 -1.66 3.84
C THR A 197 -13.88 -0.78 3.87
N THR A 198 -15.06 -1.40 3.78
CA THR A 198 -16.39 -0.74 3.71
C THR A 198 -16.86 0.01 4.97
N GLY A 199 -15.94 0.33 5.90
CA GLY A 199 -16.21 1.12 7.09
C GLY A 199 -16.06 2.63 6.87
N VAL A 200 -16.14 3.39 7.96
CA VAL A 200 -15.92 4.84 8.03
C VAL A 200 -14.79 5.15 9.01
N PHE A 201 -14.09 6.26 8.78
CA PHE A 201 -13.09 6.77 9.71
C PHE A 201 -13.71 7.20 11.05
N GLY A 202 -12.91 7.17 12.11
CA GLY A 202 -13.29 7.66 13.43
C GLY A 202 -12.72 6.80 14.55
N GLY A 203 -13.50 6.65 15.62
CA GLY A 203 -13.10 5.93 16.83
C GLY A 203 -12.67 6.85 17.97
N SER A 204 -12.00 6.29 18.97
CA SER A 204 -11.46 7.04 20.12
C SER A 204 -9.94 6.91 20.16
N CYS A 205 -9.27 8.04 20.35
CA CYS A 205 -7.82 8.13 20.43
C CYS A 205 -7.39 8.87 21.70
N PRO A 206 -7.40 8.21 22.88
CA PRO A 206 -7.06 8.86 24.15
C PRO A 206 -5.62 9.38 24.20
N ALA A 207 -4.70 8.71 23.50
CA ALA A 207 -3.30 9.07 23.42
C ALA A 207 -2.97 10.11 22.34
N PHE A 208 -3.98 10.71 21.69
CA PHE A 208 -3.76 11.73 20.66
C PHE A 208 -2.98 12.92 21.24
N PRO A 209 -1.88 13.37 20.61
CA PRO A 209 -1.17 14.57 21.02
C PRO A 209 -2.05 15.80 20.73
N GLY A 210 -2.51 16.44 21.80
CA GLY A 210 -3.31 17.67 21.73
C GLY A 210 -2.48 18.92 21.48
#